data_AF-A0A3A1XW59-F1
#
_entry.id   AF-A0A3A1XW59-F1
#
_cell.length_a   1.000
_cell.length_b   1.000
_cell.length_c   1.000
_cell.angle_alpha   90.00
_cell.angle_beta   90.00
_cell.angle_gamma   90.00
#
_symmetry.space_group_name_H-M   'P 1'
#
loop_
_entity.id
_entity.type
_entity.pdbx_description
1 polymer ?
#
loop_
_entity_poly.entity_id
_entity_poly.type
_entity_poly.pdbx_seq_one_letter_code
_entity_poly.pdbx_strand_id
1 'polypeptide(L)'
;QRRHLDISTRSIRDNLFDVAGIRVICNYCDDVYSVAQYLSKQTDIQVLQVKDYIKNPKPNGYRSLHVIYAVPVFLSSGAHYTPVEVQFRTIAMDYWASLEHALRYKAGLPDAKLAEHSQTLLDCAHSLQNIETQMQGIHRDINGAPQVEEAPNSKA
;
A
#
# COMPACT_ATOMS: atom_id res chain seq x y z
N GLN A 1 8.09 -20.98 8.31
CA GLN A 1 7.12 -22.04 8.66
C GLN A 1 5.76 -21.52 9.18
N ARG A 2 5.24 -20.38 8.71
CA ARG A 2 3.91 -19.89 9.13
C ARG A 2 2.75 -20.34 8.22
N ARG A 3 3.02 -21.07 7.12
CA ARG A 3 2.02 -21.42 6.09
C ARG A 3 1.91 -22.91 5.70
N HIS A 4 2.55 -23.84 6.42
CA HIS A 4 2.54 -25.29 6.09
C HIS A 4 2.81 -25.62 4.60
N LEU A 5 3.77 -24.94 4.00
CA LEU A 5 4.19 -25.18 2.62
C LEU A 5 5.51 -25.95 2.62
N ASP A 6 5.67 -26.86 1.65
CA ASP A 6 6.92 -27.59 1.46
C ASP A 6 8.09 -26.62 1.29
N ILE A 7 9.22 -26.88 1.94
CA ILE A 7 10.42 -26.04 1.82
C ILE A 7 11.14 -26.43 0.53
N SER A 8 10.68 -25.87 -0.59
CA SER A 8 11.33 -25.97 -1.88
C SER A 8 11.34 -24.62 -2.60
N THR A 9 12.32 -24.40 -3.47
CA THR A 9 12.39 -23.18 -4.31
C THR A 9 11.14 -22.98 -5.16
N ARG A 10 10.54 -24.09 -5.60
CA ARG A 10 9.26 -24.12 -6.32
C ARG A 10 8.09 -23.65 -5.45
N SER A 11 7.98 -24.19 -4.24
CA SER A 11 6.94 -23.80 -3.28
C SER A 11 7.05 -22.33 -2.85
N ILE A 12 8.27 -21.81 -2.68
CA ILE A 12 8.51 -20.37 -2.43
C ILE A 12 8.04 -19.53 -3.62
N ARG A 13 8.40 -19.91 -4.84
CA ARG A 13 8.00 -19.21 -6.07
C ARG A 13 6.47 -19.19 -6.27
N ASP A 14 5.81 -20.30 -5.99
CA ASP A 14 4.38 -20.48 -6.31
C ASP A 14 3.46 -19.94 -5.19
N ASN A 15 3.96 -19.71 -3.97
CA ASN A 15 3.12 -19.37 -2.82
C ASN A 15 3.57 -18.15 -2.01
N LEU A 16 4.73 -17.56 -2.32
CA LEU A 16 5.24 -16.35 -1.68
C LEU A 16 5.06 -15.16 -2.64
N PHE A 17 3.90 -14.51 -2.57
CA PHE A 17 3.60 -13.32 -3.38
C PHE A 17 4.35 -12.05 -2.92
N ASP A 18 5.03 -12.12 -1.77
CA ASP A 18 5.66 -10.98 -1.09
C ASP A 18 7.21 -10.99 -1.24
N VAL A 19 7.76 -11.68 -2.25
CA VAL A 19 9.23 -11.75 -2.47
C VAL A 19 9.81 -10.38 -2.84
N ALA A 20 9.03 -9.57 -3.56
CA ALA A 20 9.40 -8.20 -3.93
C ALA A 20 8.31 -7.23 -3.46
N GLY A 21 8.70 -6.26 -2.64
CA GLY A 21 7.83 -5.20 -2.12
C GLY A 21 8.38 -3.82 -2.47
N ILE A 22 7.57 -2.99 -3.11
CA ILE A 22 7.90 -1.60 -3.45
C ILE A 22 6.95 -0.67 -2.70
N ARG A 23 7.47 0.46 -2.23
CA ARG A 23 6.65 1.53 -1.68
C ARG A 23 6.77 2.77 -2.55
N VAL A 24 5.62 3.30 -2.97
CA VAL A 24 5.52 4.53 -3.75
C VAL A 24 4.87 5.58 -2.88
N ILE A 25 5.62 6.63 -2.56
CA ILE A 25 5.14 7.75 -1.75
C ILE A 25 4.76 8.90 -2.68
N CYS A 26 3.51 9.32 -2.58
CA CYS A 26 2.92 10.42 -3.34
C CYS A 26 2.66 11.62 -2.44
N ASN A 27 2.54 12.81 -3.04
CA ASN A 27 2.25 14.02 -2.28
C ASN A 27 0.78 14.06 -1.86
N TYR A 28 -0.13 13.71 -2.77
CA TYR A 28 -1.57 13.79 -2.55
C TYR A 28 -2.29 12.46 -2.74
N CYS A 29 -3.53 12.38 -2.27
CA CYS A 29 -4.32 11.16 -2.37
C CYS A 29 -4.73 10.85 -3.81
N ASP A 30 -5.03 11.87 -4.61
CA ASP A 30 -5.36 11.70 -6.03
C ASP A 30 -4.15 11.16 -6.83
N ASP A 31 -2.93 11.56 -6.43
CA ASP A 31 -1.69 11.06 -7.04
C ASP A 31 -1.52 9.56 -6.79
N VAL A 32 -1.91 9.07 -5.59
CA VAL A 32 -1.85 7.64 -5.26
C VAL A 32 -2.65 6.82 -6.27
N TYR A 33 -3.90 7.23 -6.54
CA TYR A 33 -4.74 6.54 -7.52
C TYR A 33 -4.22 6.74 -8.95
N SER A 34 -3.81 7.95 -9.30
CA SER A 34 -3.31 8.26 -10.64
C SER A 34 -2.08 7.43 -11.01
N VAL A 35 -1.08 7.36 -10.12
CA VAL A 35 0.13 6.58 -10.35
C VAL A 35 -0.18 5.08 -10.40
N ALA A 36 -1.04 4.58 -9.52
CA ALA A 36 -1.48 3.18 -9.57
C ALA A 36 -2.19 2.85 -10.90
N GLN A 37 -3.04 3.75 -11.41
CA GLN A 37 -3.71 3.58 -12.70
C GLN A 37 -2.72 3.63 -13.87
N TYR A 38 -1.75 4.54 -13.86
CA TYR A 38 -0.73 4.63 -14.92
C TYR A 38 0.09 3.35 -15.00
N LEU A 39 0.53 2.81 -13.86
CA LEU A 39 1.25 1.55 -13.81
C LEU A 39 0.38 0.37 -14.30
N SER A 40 -0.89 0.35 -13.88
CA SER A 40 -1.85 -0.70 -14.27
C SER A 40 -2.26 -0.68 -15.75
N LYS A 41 -2.03 0.43 -16.46
CA LYS A 41 -2.32 0.58 -17.90
C LYS A 41 -1.17 0.10 -18.78
N GLN A 42 0.01 -0.17 -18.23
CA GLN A 42 1.14 -0.68 -19.00
C GLN A 42 0.82 -2.05 -19.61
N THR A 43 1.25 -2.28 -20.84
CA THR A 43 0.88 -3.48 -21.63
C THR A 43 1.59 -4.75 -21.17
N ASP A 44 2.73 -4.59 -20.51
CA ASP A 44 3.60 -5.65 -20.02
C ASP A 44 3.37 -5.98 -18.54
N ILE A 45 2.51 -5.25 -17.84
CA ILE A 45 2.17 -5.48 -16.42
C ILE A 45 0.72 -5.97 -16.28
N GLN A 46 0.50 -6.91 -15.37
CA GLN A 46 -0.84 -7.42 -15.05
C GLN A 46 -1.19 -7.14 -13.58
N VAL A 47 -2.42 -6.68 -13.33
CA VAL A 47 -2.94 -6.49 -11.97
C VAL A 47 -3.51 -7.81 -11.47
N LEU A 48 -2.86 -8.41 -10.47
CA LEU A 48 -3.29 -9.69 -9.88
C LEU A 48 -4.27 -9.48 -8.72
N GLN A 49 -4.03 -8.50 -7.86
CA GLN A 49 -4.87 -8.23 -6.70
C GLN A 49 -4.83 -6.75 -6.30
N VAL A 50 -5.96 -6.22 -5.82
CA VAL A 50 -6.06 -4.86 -5.30
C VAL A 50 -6.70 -4.89 -3.92
N LYS A 51 -6.09 -4.19 -2.96
CA LYS A 51 -6.65 -3.96 -1.61
C LYS A 51 -6.59 -2.47 -1.32
N ASP A 52 -7.75 -1.84 -1.32
CA ASP A 52 -7.88 -0.40 -1.11
C ASP A 52 -8.23 -0.10 0.35
N TYR A 53 -7.19 0.11 1.17
CA TYR A 53 -7.35 0.56 2.54
C TYR A 53 -7.44 2.08 2.67
N ILE A 54 -7.39 2.83 1.57
CA ILE A 54 -7.65 4.27 1.60
C ILE A 54 -9.17 4.46 1.68
N LYS A 55 -9.91 3.75 0.81
CA LYS A 55 -11.38 3.73 0.79
C LYS A 55 -11.98 2.97 1.97
N ASN A 56 -11.38 1.84 2.34
CA ASN A 56 -11.82 1.02 3.48
C ASN A 56 -10.68 0.83 4.49
N PRO A 57 -10.41 1.83 5.35
CA PRO A 57 -9.33 1.76 6.34
C PRO A 57 -9.50 0.57 7.28
N LYS A 58 -8.38 0.04 7.77
CA LYS A 58 -8.43 -0.98 8.82
C LYS A 58 -8.92 -0.37 10.15
N PRO A 59 -9.43 -1.18 11.09
CA PRO A 59 -9.95 -0.67 12.38
C PRO A 59 -8.94 0.14 13.21
N ASN A 60 -7.64 -0.05 13.00
CA ASN A 60 -6.58 0.70 13.67
C ASN A 60 -6.28 2.06 13.00
N GLY A 61 -6.96 2.44 11.91
CA GLY A 61 -6.71 3.67 11.16
C GLY A 61 -5.71 3.52 10.02
N TYR A 62 -5.18 2.30 9.76
CA TYR A 62 -4.22 2.08 8.68
C TYR A 62 -4.85 2.33 7.30
N ARG A 63 -4.16 3.15 6.49
CA ARG A 63 -4.51 3.50 5.11
C ARG A 63 -3.32 3.29 4.16
N SER A 64 -3.59 2.69 3.00
CA SER A 64 -2.65 2.50 1.88
C SER A 64 -3.42 1.80 0.74
N LEU A 65 -3.02 2.04 -0.51
CA LEU A 65 -3.50 1.25 -1.64
C LEU A 65 -2.47 0.16 -1.95
N HIS A 66 -2.84 -1.11 -1.82
CA HIS A 66 -1.96 -2.24 -2.14
C HIS A 66 -2.38 -2.84 -3.46
N VAL A 67 -1.43 -2.97 -4.38
CA VAL A 67 -1.65 -3.64 -5.66
C VAL A 67 -0.56 -4.69 -5.85
N ILE A 68 -0.96 -5.93 -6.11
CA ILE A 68 -0.04 -7.00 -6.50
C ILE A 68 -0.02 -7.03 -8.03
N TYR A 69 1.14 -6.79 -8.61
CA TYR A 69 1.37 -6.83 -10.05
C TYR A 69 2.14 -8.09 -10.44
N ALA A 70 1.87 -8.63 -11.63
CA ALA A 70 2.78 -9.55 -12.31
C ALA A 70 3.65 -8.74 -13.28
N VAL A 71 4.97 -8.71 -13.04
CA VAL A 71 5.94 -7.95 -13.86
C VAL A 71 6.90 -8.92 -14.54
N PRO A 72 7.20 -8.77 -15.84
CA PRO A 72 8.11 -9.67 -16.55
C PRO A 72 9.55 -9.39 -16.13
N VAL A 73 10.23 -10.42 -15.64
CA VAL A 73 11.67 -10.43 -15.39
C VAL A 73 12.32 -11.32 -16.45
N PHE A 74 13.17 -10.73 -17.29
CA PHE A 74 13.84 -11.45 -18.38
C PHE A 74 15.14 -12.09 -17.87
N LEU A 75 15.14 -13.42 -17.80
CA LEU A 75 16.31 -14.23 -17.46
C LEU A 75 16.85 -14.93 -18.71
N SER A 76 17.98 -15.63 -18.59
CA SER A 76 18.53 -16.45 -19.70
C SER A 76 17.56 -17.53 -20.19
N SER A 77 16.61 -17.96 -19.36
CA SER A 77 15.54 -18.89 -19.69
C SER A 77 14.29 -18.25 -20.29
N GLY A 78 14.29 -16.93 -20.50
CA GLY A 78 13.17 -16.17 -21.04
C GLY A 78 12.45 -15.30 -20.01
N ALA A 79 11.25 -14.83 -20.38
CA ALA A 79 10.43 -13.96 -19.55
C ALA A 79 9.75 -14.73 -18.41
N HIS A 80 9.90 -14.25 -17.18
CA HIS A 80 9.23 -14.80 -16.00
C HIS A 80 8.42 -13.71 -15.30
N TYR A 81 7.10 -13.83 -15.37
CA TYR A 81 6.20 -12.96 -14.62
C TYR A 81 6.32 -13.23 -13.13
N THR A 82 6.77 -12.22 -12.40
CA THR A 82 7.05 -12.29 -10.98
C THR A 82 6.06 -11.40 -10.23
N PRO A 83 5.39 -11.90 -9.17
CA PRO A 83 4.50 -11.09 -8.35
C PRO A 83 5.31 -10.05 -7.57
N VAL A 84 4.85 -8.80 -7.60
CA VAL A 84 5.43 -7.67 -6.86
C VAL A 84 4.29 -6.96 -6.14
N GLU A 85 4.37 -6.86 -4.81
CA GLU A 85 3.45 -6.01 -4.05
C GLU A 85 3.93 -4.56 -4.10
N VAL A 86 3.09 -3.66 -4.60
CA VAL A 86 3.35 -2.22 -4.58
C VAL A 86 2.35 -1.56 -3.64
N GLN A 87 2.89 -0.87 -2.64
CA GLN A 87 2.12 -0.11 -1.67
C GLN A 87 2.20 1.38 -2.01
N PHE A 88 1.09 1.94 -2.47
CA PHE A 88 0.96 3.37 -2.72
C PHE A 88 0.42 4.06 -1.47
N ARG A 89 1.08 5.15 -1.10
CA ARG A 89 0.77 5.93 0.10
C ARG A 89 1.02 7.40 -0.15
N THR A 90 0.35 8.24 0.61
CA THR A 90 0.80 9.61 0.81
C THR A 90 1.92 9.67 1.84
N ILE A 91 2.55 10.84 1.98
CA ILE A 91 3.55 11.10 3.03
C ILE A 91 2.95 10.86 4.43
N ALA A 92 1.73 11.34 4.70
CA ALA A 92 1.12 11.19 6.02
C ALA A 92 0.77 9.73 6.34
N MET A 93 0.26 8.98 5.36
CA MET A 93 0.00 7.54 5.51
C MET A 93 1.28 6.77 5.85
N ASP A 94 2.40 7.09 5.18
CA ASP A 94 3.66 6.40 5.45
C ASP A 94 4.29 6.79 6.79
N TYR A 95 4.22 8.07 7.15
CA TYR A 95 4.62 8.55 8.46
C TYR A 95 3.86 7.83 9.59
N TRP A 96 2.53 7.81 9.50
CA TRP A 96 1.68 7.15 10.48
C TRP A 96 1.95 5.64 10.56
N ALA A 97 2.00 4.95 9.42
CA ALA A 97 2.19 3.50 9.38
C ALA A 97 3.57 3.07 9.89
N SER A 98 4.60 3.91 9.71
CA SER A 98 5.94 3.65 10.23
C SER A 98 5.96 3.67 11.75
N LEU A 99 5.26 4.63 12.37
CA LEU A 99 5.14 4.71 13.83
C LEU A 99 4.29 3.57 14.40
N GLU A 100 3.15 3.27 13.77
CA GLU A 100 2.29 2.16 14.19
C GLU A 100 3.02 0.82 14.16
N HIS A 101 3.81 0.58 13.11
CA HIS A 101 4.64 -0.61 12.99
C HIS A 101 5.71 -0.67 14.09
N ALA A 102 6.39 0.44 14.38
CA ALA A 102 7.35 0.49 15.48
C ALA A 102 6.68 0.21 16.84
N LEU A 103 5.50 0.79 17.08
CA LEU A 103 4.72 0.56 18.31
C LEU A 103 4.38 -0.92 18.48
N ARG A 104 3.85 -1.58 17.43
CA ARG A 104 3.41 -2.98 17.50
C ARG A 104 4.54 -3.99 17.62
N TYR A 105 5.69 -3.73 17.01
CA TYR A 105 6.73 -4.75 16.86
C TYR A 105 8.03 -4.47 17.62
N LYS A 106 8.29 -3.23 18.05
CA LYS A 106 9.58 -2.86 18.67
C LYS A 106 9.45 -2.29 20.08
N ALA A 107 8.27 -1.87 20.51
CA ALA A 107 8.15 -1.01 21.67
C ALA A 107 8.32 -1.75 23.02
N GLY A 108 8.06 -3.07 23.09
CA GLY A 108 8.20 -3.85 24.33
C GLY A 108 7.44 -3.25 25.52
N LEU A 109 6.34 -2.53 25.26
CA LEU A 109 5.62 -1.75 26.24
C LEU A 109 4.62 -2.60 27.04
N PRO A 110 4.30 -2.22 28.28
CA PRO A 110 3.18 -2.79 29.01
C PRO A 110 1.84 -2.57 28.28
N ASP A 111 0.93 -3.53 28.38
CA ASP A 111 -0.35 -3.56 27.65
C ASP A 111 -1.19 -2.29 27.81
N ALA A 112 -1.23 -1.71 29.02
CA ALA A 112 -1.97 -0.47 29.28
C ALA A 112 -1.49 0.70 28.42
N LYS A 113 -0.16 0.89 28.30
CA LYS A 113 0.41 1.95 27.46
C LYS A 113 0.24 1.65 25.97
N LEU A 114 0.28 0.38 25.59
CA LEU A 114 0.05 -0.03 24.21
C LEU A 114 -1.39 0.31 23.76
N ALA A 115 -2.37 0.06 24.63
CA ALA A 115 -3.76 0.41 24.36
C ALA A 115 -3.96 1.93 24.24
N GLU A 116 -3.40 2.70 25.16
CA GLU A 116 -3.44 4.17 25.13
C GLU A 116 -2.84 4.72 23.82
N HIS A 117 -1.61 4.32 23.48
CA HIS A 117 -0.96 4.79 22.26
C HIS A 117 -1.66 4.30 20.99
N SER A 118 -2.30 3.12 21.01
CA SER A 118 -3.09 2.65 19.87
C SER A 118 -4.31 3.53 19.63
N GLN A 119 -4.98 3.99 20.69
CA GLN A 119 -6.08 4.94 20.56
C GLN A 119 -5.58 6.29 20.04
N THR A 120 -4.48 6.82 20.59
CA THR A 120 -3.86 8.06 20.08
C THR A 120 -3.51 7.95 18.60
N LEU A 121 -2.96 6.82 18.16
CA LEU A 121 -2.65 6.61 16.74
C LEU A 121 -3.92 6.63 15.88
N LEU A 122 -5.01 5.99 16.31
CA LEU A 122 -6.27 6.04 15.57
C LEU A 122 -6.77 7.49 15.42
N ASP A 123 -6.73 8.28 16.49
CA ASP A 123 -7.14 9.69 16.46
C ASP A 123 -6.23 10.53 15.54
N CYS A 124 -4.92 10.26 15.56
CA CYS A 124 -3.96 10.86 14.63
C CYS A 124 -4.26 10.48 13.18
N ALA A 125 -4.66 9.23 12.89
CA ALA A 125 -4.99 8.79 11.54
C ALA A 125 -6.15 9.60 10.95
N HIS A 126 -7.21 9.82 11.75
CA HIS A 126 -8.35 10.64 11.36
C HIS A 126 -7.96 12.11 11.14
N SER A 127 -7.13 12.66 12.04
CA SER A 127 -6.66 14.04 11.95
C SER A 127 -5.82 14.27 10.68
N LEU A 128 -4.89 13.34 10.39
CA LEU A 128 -4.06 13.40 9.19
C LEU A 128 -4.92 13.30 7.93
N GLN A 129 -5.91 12.39 7.89
CA GLN A 129 -6.83 12.28 6.76
C GLN A 129 -7.57 13.59 6.48
N ASN A 130 -8.04 14.29 7.52
CA ASN A 130 -8.71 15.57 7.36
C ASN A 130 -7.76 16.64 6.80
N ILE A 131 -6.53 16.72 7.33
CA ILE A 131 -5.50 17.66 6.85
C ILE A 131 -5.17 17.38 5.38
N GLU A 132 -4.96 16.12 5.01
CA GLU A 132 -4.68 15.74 3.62
C GLU A 132 -5.82 16.10 2.68
N THR A 133 -7.07 15.94 3.11
CA THR A 133 -8.26 16.29 2.31
C THR A 133 -8.32 17.79 2.04
N GLN A 134 -8.01 18.62 3.03
CA GLN A 134 -7.94 20.07 2.88
C GLN A 134 -6.80 20.49 1.93
N MET A 135 -5.60 19.93 2.11
CA MET A 135 -4.44 20.21 1.26
C MET A 135 -4.67 19.75 -0.18
N GLN A 136 -5.31 18.60 -0.38
CA GLN A 136 -5.73 18.09 -1.69
C GLN A 136 -6.68 19.06 -2.38
N GLY A 137 -7.63 19.65 -1.65
CA GLY A 137 -8.55 20.66 -2.19
C GLY A 137 -7.79 21.87 -2.74
N ILE A 138 -6.90 22.45 -1.95
CA ILE A 138 -6.06 23.58 -2.38
C ILE A 138 -5.21 23.21 -3.60
N HIS A 139 -4.64 22.00 -3.62
CA HIS A 139 -3.85 21.53 -4.76
C HIS A 139 -4.68 21.44 -6.05
N ARG A 140 -5.93 20.99 -5.98
CA ARG A 140 -6.86 20.96 -7.12
C ARG A 140 -7.15 22.37 -7.62
N ASP A 141 -7.39 23.31 -6.72
CA ASP A 141 -7.70 24.70 -7.06
C ASP A 141 -6.54 25.40 -7.80
N ILE A 142 -5.30 25.14 -7.39
CA ILE A 142 -4.11 25.79 -7.97
C ILE A 142 -3.73 25.15 -9.32
N ASN A 143 -3.77 23.82 -9.41
CA ASN A 143 -3.20 23.09 -10.55
C ASN A 143 -4.24 22.56 -11.54
N GLY A 144 -5.54 22.74 -11.28
CA GLY A 144 -6.62 22.14 -12.07
C GLY A 144 -6.56 20.61 -12.09
N ALA A 145 -5.97 20.01 -11.05
CA ALA A 145 -5.73 18.57 -11.00
C ALA A 145 -7.06 17.80 -11.00
N PRO A 146 -7.22 16.77 -11.85
CA PRO A 146 -8.44 15.97 -11.89
C PRO A 146 -8.59 15.17 -10.60
N GLN A 147 -9.83 15.05 -10.13
CA GLN A 147 -10.17 14.17 -9.01
C GLN A 147 -10.10 12.71 -9.46
N VAL A 148 -9.27 11.92 -8.80
CA VAL A 148 -9.09 10.49 -9.11
C VAL A 148 -9.19 9.71 -7.80
N GLU A 149 -10.26 8.94 -7.66
CA GLU A 149 -10.59 8.23 -6.41
C GLU A 149 -10.80 6.72 -6.60
N GLU A 150 -10.43 6.20 -7.77
CA GLU A 150 -10.66 4.80 -8.13
C GLU A 150 -9.36 4.03 -8.23
N ALA A 151 -9.28 2.95 -7.45
CA ALA A 151 -8.24 1.94 -7.57
C ALA A 151 -8.31 1.23 -8.94
N PRO A 152 -7.19 0.70 -9.46
CA PRO A 152 -7.22 -0.06 -10.71
C PRO A 152 -8.07 -1.32 -10.56
N ASN A 153 -8.69 -1.77 -11.66
CA ASN A 153 -9.42 -3.03 -11.68
C ASN A 153 -8.45 -4.19 -11.93
N SER A 154 -8.64 -5.31 -11.23
CA SER A 154 -8.00 -6.56 -11.62
C SER A 154 -8.54 -6.97 -12.98
N LYS A 155 -7.66 -7.22 -13.95
CA LYS A 155 -8.05 -7.92 -15.18
C LYS A 155 -8.27 -9.38 -14.79
N ALA A 156 -9.54 -9.76 -14.65
CA ALA A 156 -9.94 -11.15 -14.44
C ALA A 156 -9.47 -12.04 -15.60
#